data_AF-A0A1D1ZXA2-F1
#
_entry.id   AF-A0A1D1ZXA2-F1
#
_cell.length_a   1.000
_cell.length_b   1.000
_cell.length_c   1.000
_cell.angle_alpha   90.00
_cell.angle_beta   90.00
_cell.angle_gamma   90.00
#
_symmetry.space_group_name_H-M   'P 1'
#
loop_
_entity.id
_entity.type
_entity.pdbx_description
1 polymer ?
#
loop_
_entity_poly.entity_id
_entity_poly.type
_entity_poly.pdbx_seq_one_letter_code
_entity_poly.pdbx_strand_id
1 'polypeptide(L)'
;MTPSHLHTTPQMKASDAAQGRAARVLPTSLASVYDFALTPRASTGLEGVTFRFVPEPGEVAAALQLYNAAGVSAGGFMGVPLFQAEGLTVMSEGKRCTPLFFSKADLDVALGTAAGQKHEEMLGLTRQRAEEARKDVQRIRDEVASAGEDKAAKAAAERQLKPALEAQARYQARTAQLEDKKVKVPRVDLGSLEEVLGRMEADARGEWADVLFIPSGTMMVTGKKKGR
;
A
#
# COMPACT_ATOMS: atom_id res chain seq x y z
N MET A 1 34.67 -26.67 -10.13
CA MET A 1 34.12 -25.74 -9.12
C MET A 1 32.95 -26.43 -8.46
N THR A 2 33.06 -26.75 -7.17
CA THR A 2 31.94 -27.30 -6.39
C THR A 2 30.88 -26.20 -6.19
N PRO A 3 29.59 -26.49 -6.35
CA PRO A 3 28.55 -25.50 -6.07
C PRO A 3 28.57 -25.11 -4.59
N SER A 4 28.76 -23.83 -4.29
CA SER A 4 28.68 -23.30 -2.94
C SER A 4 27.21 -23.25 -2.51
N HIS A 5 26.80 -24.22 -1.69
CA HIS A 5 25.47 -24.24 -1.09
C HIS A 5 25.44 -23.34 0.16
N LEU A 6 24.55 -22.35 0.17
CA LEU A 6 24.24 -21.57 1.37
C LEU A 6 23.46 -22.47 2.34
N HIS A 7 23.99 -22.63 3.55
CA HIS A 7 23.34 -23.37 4.63
C HIS A 7 22.73 -22.38 5.62
N THR A 8 21.48 -22.60 5.99
CA THR A 8 20.86 -21.92 7.14
C THR A 8 21.45 -22.45 8.44
N THR A 9 21.37 -21.68 9.53
CA THR A 9 21.89 -22.10 10.84
C THR A 9 21.39 -23.49 11.29
N PRO A 10 20.10 -23.87 11.10
CA PRO A 10 19.64 -25.22 11.35
C PRO A 10 20.32 -26.28 10.47
N GLN A 11 20.50 -26.00 9.17
CA GLN A 11 21.18 -26.91 8.23
C GLN A 11 22.67 -27.05 8.57
N MET A 12 23.34 -25.98 8.99
CA MET A 12 24.72 -26.03 9.47
C MET A 12 24.83 -26.87 10.73
N LYS A 13 23.94 -26.71 11.71
CA LYS A 13 23.93 -27.55 12.93
C LYS A 13 23.74 -29.03 12.64
N ALA A 14 22.93 -29.36 11.62
CA ALA A 14 22.71 -30.73 11.19
C ALA A 14 23.93 -31.32 10.44
N SER A 15 24.69 -30.49 9.72
CA SER A 15 25.82 -30.92 8.89
C SER A 15 27.16 -30.91 9.64
N ASP A 16 27.37 -29.91 10.50
CA ASP A 16 28.53 -29.74 11.38
C ASP A 16 28.08 -29.07 12.70
N ALA A 17 27.99 -29.89 13.75
CA ALA A 17 27.54 -29.44 15.06
C ALA A 17 28.48 -28.41 15.73
N ALA A 18 29.78 -28.42 15.41
CA ALA A 18 30.74 -27.47 15.98
C ALA A 18 30.59 -26.10 15.34
N GLN A 19 30.54 -26.03 14.01
CA GLN A 19 30.29 -24.78 13.28
C GLN A 19 28.88 -24.24 13.57
N GLY A 20 27.88 -25.11 13.64
CA GLY A 20 26.51 -24.72 13.96
C GLY A 20 26.32 -24.20 15.39
N ARG A 21 27.16 -24.62 16.35
CA ARG A 21 27.17 -24.08 17.72
C ARG A 21 27.71 -22.65 17.80
N ALA A 22 28.63 -22.27 16.91
CA ALA A 22 29.15 -20.91 16.81
C ALA A 22 28.27 -19.99 15.94
N ALA A 23 27.52 -20.56 15.00
CA ALA A 23 26.70 -19.80 14.07
C ALA A 23 25.56 -19.03 14.77
N ARG A 24 25.42 -17.74 14.44
CA ARG A 24 24.39 -16.83 14.95
C ARG A 24 23.82 -16.00 13.80
N VAL A 25 22.57 -15.59 13.94
CA VAL A 25 21.95 -14.62 13.02
C VAL A 25 22.30 -13.23 13.53
N LEU A 26 22.93 -12.43 12.67
CA LEU A 26 23.28 -11.04 12.98
C LEU A 26 22.34 -10.12 12.19
N PRO A 27 21.49 -9.33 12.87
CA PRO A 27 20.68 -8.33 12.17
C PRO A 27 21.62 -7.28 11.55
N THR A 28 21.48 -7.07 10.25
CA THR A 28 22.29 -6.12 9.49
C THR A 28 21.35 -5.28 8.62
N SER A 29 21.56 -3.97 8.59
CA SER A 29 20.76 -3.08 7.76
C SER A 29 21.21 -3.12 6.30
N LEU A 30 20.29 -2.85 5.36
CA LEU A 30 20.64 -2.72 3.95
C LEU A 30 21.63 -1.57 3.71
N ALA A 31 21.51 -0.47 4.45
CA ALA A 31 22.45 0.65 4.38
C ALA A 31 23.88 0.21 4.71
N SER A 32 24.06 -0.57 5.79
CA SER A 32 25.38 -1.10 6.16
C SER A 32 25.96 -2.04 5.10
N VAL A 33 25.12 -2.86 4.45
CA VAL A 33 25.55 -3.73 3.34
C VAL A 33 25.94 -2.90 2.12
N TYR A 34 25.20 -1.83 1.83
CA TYR A 34 25.49 -0.91 0.74
C TYR A 34 26.80 -0.14 0.96
N ASP A 35 26.99 0.44 2.15
CA ASP A 35 28.25 1.11 2.53
C ASP A 35 29.45 0.16 2.43
N PHE A 36 29.28 -1.09 2.87
CA PHE A 36 30.29 -2.12 2.72
C PHE A 36 30.60 -2.44 1.25
N ALA A 37 29.61 -2.42 0.37
CA ALA A 37 29.80 -2.65 -1.07
C ALA A 37 30.57 -1.50 -1.74
N LEU A 38 30.34 -0.26 -1.30
CA LEU A 38 31.03 0.93 -1.80
C LEU A 38 32.44 1.14 -1.21
N THR A 39 32.72 0.56 -0.04
CA THR A 39 34.02 0.73 0.62
C THR A 39 35.11 -0.05 -0.14
N PRO A 40 36.22 0.60 -0.54
CA PRO A 40 37.34 -0.08 -1.20
C PRO A 40 37.85 -1.28 -0.38
N ARG A 41 37.96 -2.45 -1.02
CA ARG A 41 38.39 -3.68 -0.33
C ARG A 41 39.80 -3.59 0.25
N ALA A 42 40.69 -2.88 -0.44
CA ALA A 42 42.08 -2.67 -0.03
C ALA A 42 42.23 -1.97 1.32
N SER A 43 41.24 -1.18 1.76
CA SER A 43 41.28 -0.46 3.04
C SER A 43 40.63 -1.22 4.21
N THR A 44 40.00 -2.37 3.96
CA THR A 44 39.23 -3.13 4.98
C THR A 44 39.83 -4.48 5.33
N GLY A 45 40.76 -5.00 4.52
CA GLY A 45 41.31 -6.36 4.71
C GLY A 45 40.28 -7.48 4.47
N LEU A 46 39.13 -7.15 3.86
CA LEU A 46 38.02 -8.07 3.60
C LEU A 46 38.00 -8.54 2.14
N GLU A 47 39.19 -8.71 1.54
CA GLU A 47 39.31 -9.25 0.20
C GLU A 47 38.66 -10.64 0.08
N GLY A 48 37.90 -10.85 -1.00
CA GLY A 48 37.16 -12.10 -1.22
C GLY A 48 35.81 -12.21 -0.49
N VAL A 49 35.45 -11.26 0.37
CA VAL A 49 34.13 -11.23 1.01
C VAL A 49 33.10 -10.57 0.10
N THR A 50 32.00 -11.27 -0.17
CA THR A 50 30.84 -10.77 -0.91
C THR A 50 29.56 -10.99 -0.13
N PHE A 51 28.62 -10.05 -0.27
CA PHE A 51 27.25 -10.27 0.16
C PHE A 51 26.43 -10.80 -1.02
N ARG A 52 25.51 -11.71 -0.71
CA ARG A 52 24.49 -12.16 -1.64
C ARG A 52 23.14 -12.03 -0.96
N PHE A 53 22.24 -11.30 -1.58
CA PHE A 53 20.86 -11.28 -1.13
C PHE A 53 20.18 -12.60 -1.48
N VAL A 54 19.47 -13.16 -0.51
CA VAL A 54 18.63 -14.33 -0.69
C VAL A 54 17.20 -13.90 -0.35
N PRO A 55 16.35 -13.68 -1.35
CA PRO A 55 14.98 -13.27 -1.10
C PRO A 55 14.19 -14.40 -0.42
N GLU A 56 13.12 -14.04 0.26
CA GLU A 56 12.19 -15.02 0.81
C GLU A 56 11.52 -15.81 -0.33
N PRO A 57 11.45 -17.15 -0.25
CA PRO A 57 10.81 -17.97 -1.29
C PRO A 57 9.34 -17.60 -1.54
N GLY A 58 8.60 -17.20 -0.50
CA GLY A 58 7.21 -16.76 -0.62
C GLY A 58 7.07 -15.50 -1.50
N GLU A 59 7.99 -14.55 -1.36
CA GLU A 59 7.99 -13.31 -2.13
C GLU A 59 8.42 -13.55 -3.58
N VAL A 60 9.36 -14.48 -3.82
CA VAL A 60 9.68 -14.94 -5.19
C VAL A 60 8.47 -15.61 -5.84
N ALA A 61 7.74 -16.45 -5.12
CA ALA A 61 6.52 -17.08 -5.63
C ALA A 61 5.44 -16.04 -5.97
N ALA A 62 5.24 -15.04 -5.10
CA ALA A 62 4.31 -13.94 -5.35
C ALA A 62 4.71 -13.11 -6.58
N ALA A 63 6.01 -12.83 -6.75
CA ALA A 63 6.53 -12.13 -7.92
C ALA A 63 6.26 -12.89 -9.23
N LEU A 64 6.51 -14.21 -9.24
CA LEU A 64 6.22 -15.06 -10.40
C LEU A 64 4.72 -15.13 -10.72
N GLN A 65 3.85 -15.14 -9.70
CA GLN A 65 2.41 -15.07 -9.92
C GLN A 65 1.98 -13.77 -10.61
N LEU A 66 2.56 -12.62 -10.23
CA LEU A 66 2.30 -11.34 -10.89
C LEU A 66 2.79 -11.32 -12.35
N TYR A 67 3.97 -11.85 -12.63
CA TYR A 67 4.45 -12.02 -14.01
C TYR A 67 3.52 -12.89 -14.84
N ASN A 68 3.11 -14.05 -14.32
CA ASN A 68 2.16 -14.93 -15.01
C ASN A 68 0.82 -14.23 -15.28
N ALA A 69 0.30 -13.48 -14.31
CA ALA A 69 -0.93 -12.69 -14.48
C ALA A 69 -0.80 -11.59 -15.54
N ALA A 70 0.42 -11.06 -15.73
CA ALA A 70 0.74 -10.10 -16.80
C ALA A 70 1.11 -10.77 -18.14
N GLY A 71 1.02 -12.10 -18.25
CA GLY A 71 1.39 -12.86 -19.45
C GLY A 71 2.89 -13.01 -19.67
N VAL A 72 3.72 -12.70 -18.67
CA VAL A 72 5.18 -12.84 -18.71
C VAL A 72 5.55 -14.24 -18.20
N SER A 73 5.99 -15.11 -19.10
CA SER A 73 6.48 -16.44 -18.73
C SER A 73 7.95 -16.36 -18.29
N ALA A 74 8.19 -16.35 -16.98
CA ALA A 74 9.53 -16.33 -16.40
C ALA A 74 9.84 -17.65 -15.69
N GLY A 75 11.01 -18.26 -15.98
CA GLY A 75 11.50 -19.46 -15.29
C GLY A 75 12.02 -19.20 -13.87
N GLY A 76 12.10 -17.93 -13.47
CA GLY A 76 12.59 -17.48 -12.17
C GLY A 76 12.52 -15.95 -12.07
N PHE A 77 12.73 -15.42 -10.86
CA PHE A 77 12.82 -13.98 -10.62
C PHE A 77 14.27 -13.62 -10.30
N MET A 78 14.80 -12.59 -10.97
CA MET A 78 16.17 -12.12 -10.75
C MET A 78 16.18 -10.97 -9.74
N GLY A 79 17.00 -11.10 -8.70
CA GLY A 79 17.14 -10.10 -7.65
C GLY A 79 16.16 -10.28 -6.50
N VAL A 80 16.03 -9.25 -5.65
CA VAL A 80 15.11 -9.24 -4.52
C VAL A 80 13.79 -8.58 -4.94
N PRO A 81 12.64 -9.29 -4.87
CA PRO A 81 11.35 -8.72 -5.25
C PRO A 81 10.98 -7.47 -4.44
N LEU A 82 10.44 -6.47 -5.12
CA LEU A 82 9.80 -5.30 -4.54
C LEU A 82 8.43 -5.09 -5.18
N PHE A 83 7.44 -4.83 -4.35
CA PHE A 83 6.06 -4.61 -4.76
C PHE A 83 5.64 -3.17 -4.51
N GLN A 84 4.93 -2.59 -5.46
CA GLN A 84 4.37 -1.24 -5.34
C GLN A 84 2.96 -1.21 -5.92
N ALA A 85 2.20 -0.16 -5.62
CA ALA A 85 0.88 0.04 -6.19
C ALA A 85 0.71 1.44 -6.74
N GLU A 86 0.00 1.52 -7.87
CA GLU A 86 -0.27 2.78 -8.55
C GLU A 86 -1.02 3.76 -7.64
N GLY A 87 -0.47 4.97 -7.47
CA GLY A 87 -1.07 6.04 -6.68
C GLY A 87 -1.10 5.79 -5.17
N LEU A 88 -0.43 4.75 -4.67
CA LEU A 88 -0.22 4.55 -3.24
C LEU A 88 0.91 5.47 -2.77
N THR A 89 0.63 6.28 -1.75
CA THR A 89 1.62 7.17 -1.14
C THR A 89 1.45 7.15 0.37
N VAL A 90 2.56 7.30 1.09
CA VAL A 90 2.57 7.39 2.56
C VAL A 90 3.21 8.69 3.00
N MET A 91 2.81 9.22 4.15
CA MET A 91 3.47 10.38 4.75
C MET A 91 4.60 9.88 5.65
N SER A 92 5.83 10.31 5.39
CA SER A 92 7.00 10.06 6.22
C SER A 92 7.73 11.38 6.46
N GLU A 93 7.96 11.73 7.73
CA GLU A 93 8.65 12.98 8.10
C GLU A 93 8.08 14.25 7.44
N GLY A 94 6.75 14.31 7.27
CA GLY A 94 6.06 15.44 6.63
C GLY A 94 6.15 15.47 5.11
N LYS A 95 6.81 14.49 4.48
CA LYS A 95 6.90 14.34 3.03
C LYS A 95 6.05 13.18 2.54
N ARG A 96 5.54 13.30 1.32
CA ARG A 96 4.78 12.24 0.65
C ARG A 96 5.77 11.35 -0.10
N CYS A 97 5.81 10.07 0.26
CA CYS A 97 6.71 9.10 -0.32
C CYS A 97 5.95 7.99 -1.05
N THR A 98 6.59 7.42 -2.06
CA THR A 98 6.14 6.22 -2.77
C THR A 98 6.69 4.98 -2.05
N PRO A 99 5.83 4.17 -1.41
CA PRO A 99 6.28 3.00 -0.67
C PRO A 99 6.59 1.81 -1.59
N LEU A 100 7.75 1.19 -1.41
CA LEU A 100 8.18 -0.06 -2.05
C LEU A 100 8.28 -1.16 -1.00
N PHE A 101 7.48 -2.21 -1.15
CA PHE A 101 7.34 -3.26 -0.15
C PHE A 101 8.21 -4.46 -0.49
N PHE A 102 8.94 -4.98 0.50
CA PHE A 102 9.59 -6.29 0.39
C PHE A 102 8.61 -7.46 0.55
N SER A 103 7.41 -7.20 1.08
CA SER A 103 6.36 -8.21 1.22
C SER A 103 5.10 -7.88 0.46
N LYS A 104 4.64 -8.80 -0.39
CA LYS A 104 3.37 -8.69 -1.09
C LYS A 104 2.18 -8.63 -0.13
N ALA A 105 2.24 -9.37 0.97
CA ALA A 105 1.18 -9.39 1.97
C ALA A 105 1.04 -8.03 2.68
N ASP A 106 2.16 -7.38 3.02
CA ASP A 106 2.14 -6.03 3.60
C ASP A 106 1.56 -5.00 2.62
N LEU A 107 1.89 -5.09 1.33
CA LEU A 107 1.28 -4.25 0.30
C LEU A 107 -0.25 -4.45 0.24
N ASP A 108 -0.71 -5.70 0.27
CA ASP A 108 -2.14 -6.01 0.21
C ASP A 108 -2.91 -5.43 1.42
N VAL A 109 -2.33 -5.50 2.62
CA VAL A 109 -2.89 -4.87 3.83
C VAL A 109 -2.92 -3.36 3.69
N ALA A 110 -1.84 -2.74 3.19
CA ALA A 110 -1.77 -1.31 2.97
C ALA A 110 -2.81 -0.84 1.95
N LEU A 111 -2.99 -1.58 0.85
CA LEU A 111 -4.00 -1.29 -0.16
C LEU A 111 -5.42 -1.43 0.39
N GLY A 112 -5.70 -2.51 1.13
CA GLY A 112 -7.00 -2.71 1.76
C GLY A 112 -7.37 -1.58 2.71
N THR A 113 -6.40 -1.15 3.53
CA THR A 113 -6.58 -0.05 4.48
C THR A 113 -6.83 1.28 3.76
N ALA A 114 -5.96 1.63 2.79
CA ALA A 114 -6.06 2.89 2.07
C ALA A 114 -7.35 2.98 1.23
N ALA A 115 -7.74 1.87 0.60
CA ALA A 115 -8.92 1.83 -0.25
C ALA A 115 -10.22 1.83 0.60
N GLY A 116 -10.22 1.15 1.75
CA GLY A 116 -11.29 1.23 2.74
C GLY A 116 -11.49 2.66 3.28
N GLN A 117 -10.42 3.31 3.71
CA GLN A 117 -10.48 4.70 4.21
C GLN A 117 -11.05 5.67 3.17
N LYS A 118 -10.57 5.62 1.92
CA LYS A 118 -11.09 6.47 0.83
C LYS A 118 -12.57 6.21 0.54
N HIS A 119 -13.00 4.95 0.62
CA HIS A 119 -14.39 4.56 0.40
C HIS A 119 -15.29 5.02 1.55
N GLU A 120 -14.86 4.83 2.79
CA GLU A 120 -15.55 5.33 3.99
C GLU A 120 -15.69 6.85 4.01
N GLU A 121 -14.63 7.59 3.65
CA GLU A 121 -14.65 9.04 3.55
C GLU A 121 -15.66 9.51 2.48
N MET A 122 -15.64 8.88 1.30
CA MET A 122 -16.58 9.18 0.22
C MET A 122 -18.04 8.87 0.61
N LEU A 123 -18.25 7.74 1.29
CA LEU A 123 -19.54 7.35 1.85
C LEU A 123 -20.01 8.36 2.89
N GLY A 124 -19.14 8.77 3.81
CA GLY A 124 -19.43 9.76 4.86
C GLY A 124 -19.87 11.10 4.26
N LEU A 125 -19.09 11.63 3.31
CA LEU A 125 -19.44 12.88 2.63
C LEU A 125 -20.76 12.76 1.85
N THR A 126 -20.99 11.63 1.18
CA THR A 126 -22.24 11.41 0.42
C THR A 126 -23.45 11.30 1.36
N ARG A 127 -23.31 10.59 2.49
CA ARG A 127 -24.34 10.50 3.53
C ARG A 127 -24.67 11.86 4.14
N GLN A 128 -23.65 12.67 4.43
CA GLN A 128 -23.84 14.03 4.92
C GLN A 128 -24.66 14.86 3.92
N ARG A 129 -24.31 14.83 2.63
CA ARG A 129 -25.08 15.52 1.58
C ARG A 129 -26.52 15.00 1.45
N ALA A 130 -26.72 13.69 1.62
CA ALA A 130 -28.06 13.11 1.61
C ALA A 130 -28.90 13.57 2.81
N GLU A 131 -28.29 13.75 3.97
CA GLU A 131 -28.94 14.30 5.17
C GLU A 131 -29.29 15.78 5.01
N GLU A 132 -28.36 16.59 4.49
CA GLU A 132 -28.59 18.00 4.16
C GLU A 132 -29.78 18.15 3.20
N ALA A 133 -29.80 17.38 2.10
CA ALA A 133 -30.91 17.39 1.15
C ALA A 133 -32.24 16.92 1.76
N ARG A 134 -32.22 15.95 2.70
CA ARG A 134 -33.41 15.54 3.45
C ARG A 134 -33.95 16.68 4.31
N LYS A 135 -33.07 17.42 5.00
CA LYS A 135 -33.44 18.58 5.81
C LYS A 135 -34.03 19.70 4.95
N ASP A 136 -33.44 19.96 3.78
CA ASP A 136 -33.97 20.96 2.84
C ASP A 136 -35.38 20.60 2.35
N VAL A 137 -35.62 19.34 1.97
CA VAL A 137 -36.96 18.86 1.59
C VAL A 137 -37.95 19.03 2.73
N GLN A 138 -37.55 18.71 3.97
CA GLN A 138 -38.42 18.86 5.13
C GLN A 138 -38.75 20.34 5.38
N ARG A 139 -37.76 21.23 5.33
CA ARG A 139 -37.97 22.68 5.46
C ARG A 139 -38.96 23.20 4.43
N ILE A 140 -38.78 22.85 3.15
CA ILE A 140 -39.67 23.28 2.07
C ILE A 140 -41.09 22.71 2.28
N ARG A 141 -41.21 21.46 2.75
CA ARG A 141 -42.51 20.87 3.07
C ARG A 141 -43.21 21.62 4.22
N ASP A 142 -42.46 22.02 5.24
CA ASP A 142 -42.99 22.78 6.38
C ASP A 142 -43.41 24.21 5.94
N GLU A 143 -42.67 24.83 5.01
CA GLU A 143 -43.05 26.10 4.36
C GLU A 143 -44.34 25.96 3.54
N VAL A 144 -44.49 24.88 2.75
CA VAL A 144 -45.74 24.59 2.03
C VAL A 144 -46.91 24.41 3.00
N ALA A 145 -46.69 23.73 4.13
CA ALA A 145 -47.73 23.50 5.15
C ALA A 145 -48.12 24.79 5.89
N SER A 146 -47.16 25.68 6.15
CA SER A 146 -47.37 26.93 6.88
C SER A 146 -47.88 28.09 6.01
N ALA A 147 -47.79 27.99 4.67
CA ALA A 147 -48.28 29.01 3.74
C ALA A 147 -49.82 29.22 3.75
N GLY A 148 -50.59 28.35 4.42
CA GLY A 148 -52.03 28.55 4.61
C GLY A 148 -52.81 28.73 3.29
N GLU A 149 -53.57 29.83 3.17
CA GLU A 149 -54.36 30.18 1.97
C GLU A 149 -53.62 31.05 0.94
N ASP A 150 -52.37 31.44 1.19
CA ASP A 150 -51.57 32.22 0.23
C ASP A 150 -51.17 31.33 -0.96
N LYS A 151 -51.98 31.41 -2.03
CA LYS A 151 -51.77 30.67 -3.28
C LYS A 151 -50.42 30.97 -3.94
N ALA A 152 -49.91 32.19 -3.81
CA ALA A 152 -48.65 32.58 -4.44
C ALA A 152 -47.46 31.99 -3.69
N ALA A 153 -47.47 32.08 -2.35
CA ALA A 153 -46.46 31.48 -1.49
C ALA A 153 -46.43 29.95 -1.61
N LYS A 154 -47.60 29.30 -1.63
CA LYS A 154 -47.72 27.85 -1.81
C LYS A 154 -47.19 27.38 -3.17
N ALA A 155 -47.57 28.06 -4.26
CA ALA A 155 -47.09 27.72 -5.60
C ALA A 155 -45.57 27.93 -5.75
N ALA A 156 -44.99 28.92 -5.07
CA ALA A 156 -43.55 29.15 -5.06
C ALA A 156 -42.79 28.03 -4.31
N ALA A 157 -43.28 27.63 -3.13
CA ALA A 157 -42.67 26.56 -2.34
C ALA A 157 -42.83 25.17 -3.01
N GLU A 158 -43.97 24.89 -3.64
CA GLU A 158 -44.18 23.66 -4.44
C GLU A 158 -43.22 23.58 -5.64
N ARG A 159 -42.92 24.70 -6.29
CA ARG A 159 -41.91 24.77 -7.37
C ARG A 159 -40.51 24.45 -6.88
N GLN A 160 -40.18 24.78 -5.63
CA GLN A 160 -38.89 24.45 -5.01
C GLN A 160 -38.84 23.01 -4.48
N LEU A 161 -39.98 22.42 -4.12
CA LEU A 161 -40.06 21.06 -3.59
C LEU A 161 -39.63 20.01 -4.61
N LYS A 162 -40.05 20.15 -5.87
CA LYS A 162 -39.72 19.18 -6.93
C LYS A 162 -38.20 19.00 -7.14
N PRO A 163 -37.39 20.05 -7.40
CA PRO A 163 -35.95 19.88 -7.55
C PRO A 163 -35.26 19.43 -6.25
N ALA A 164 -35.79 19.80 -5.08
CA ALA A 164 -35.26 19.33 -3.79
C ALA A 164 -35.47 17.81 -3.60
N LEU A 165 -36.64 17.28 -3.97
CA LEU A 165 -36.92 15.84 -3.95
C LEU A 165 -36.03 15.07 -4.94
N GLU A 166 -35.83 15.59 -6.14
CA GLU A 166 -34.92 15.00 -7.13
C GLU A 166 -33.47 14.98 -6.62
N ALA A 167 -33.01 16.07 -5.99
CA ALA A 167 -31.69 16.13 -5.37
C ALA A 167 -31.55 15.12 -4.22
N GLN A 168 -32.55 15.02 -3.35
CA GLN A 168 -32.59 14.03 -2.26
C GLN A 168 -32.50 12.61 -2.80
N ALA A 169 -33.33 12.26 -3.79
CA ALA A 169 -33.35 10.93 -4.40
C ALA A 169 -32.00 10.59 -5.04
N ARG A 170 -31.36 11.56 -5.71
CA ARG A 170 -30.02 11.39 -6.31
C ARG A 170 -28.97 11.04 -5.26
N TYR A 171 -28.92 11.77 -4.14
CA TYR A 171 -27.93 11.49 -3.09
C TYR A 171 -28.21 10.16 -2.37
N GLN A 172 -29.48 9.79 -2.18
CA GLN A 172 -29.85 8.49 -1.64
C GLN A 172 -29.41 7.34 -2.56
N ALA A 173 -29.72 7.44 -3.86
CA ALA A 173 -29.31 6.45 -4.84
C ALA A 173 -27.78 6.31 -4.90
N ARG A 174 -27.05 7.42 -4.89
CA ARG A 174 -25.58 7.40 -4.84
C ARG A 174 -25.05 6.75 -3.56
N THR A 175 -25.68 6.99 -2.42
CA THR A 175 -25.29 6.38 -1.13
C THR A 175 -25.44 4.86 -1.20
N ALA A 176 -26.61 4.37 -1.63
CA ALA A 176 -26.88 2.94 -1.79
C ALA A 176 -25.91 2.27 -2.80
N GLN A 177 -25.62 2.96 -3.92
CA GLN A 177 -24.62 2.48 -4.88
C GLN A 177 -23.22 2.37 -4.27
N LEU A 178 -22.80 3.35 -3.48
CA LEU A 178 -21.48 3.31 -2.84
C LEU A 178 -21.41 2.21 -1.77
N GLU A 179 -22.49 1.97 -1.02
CA GLU A 179 -22.57 0.92 -0.01
C GLU A 179 -22.43 -0.49 -0.62
N ASP A 180 -23.01 -0.68 -1.81
CA ASP A 180 -22.93 -1.96 -2.54
C ASP A 180 -21.63 -2.09 -3.37
N LYS A 181 -21.02 -0.97 -3.76
CA LYS A 181 -19.85 -0.97 -4.64
C LYS A 181 -18.62 -1.54 -3.95
N LYS A 182 -18.14 -2.67 -4.47
CA LYS A 182 -16.84 -3.23 -4.10
C LYS A 182 -15.70 -2.24 -4.40
N VAL A 183 -14.83 -2.05 -3.42
CA VAL A 183 -13.66 -1.18 -3.54
C VAL A 183 -12.70 -1.75 -4.60
N LYS A 184 -12.34 -0.92 -5.59
CA LYS A 184 -11.39 -1.30 -6.64
C LYS A 184 -9.98 -1.28 -6.07
N VAL A 185 -9.30 -2.42 -6.14
CA VAL A 185 -7.89 -2.53 -5.75
C VAL A 185 -7.02 -1.88 -6.83
N PRO A 186 -6.06 -1.01 -6.47
CA PRO A 186 -5.11 -0.44 -7.42
C PRO A 186 -4.27 -1.50 -8.12
N ARG A 187 -3.71 -1.14 -9.28
CA ARG A 187 -2.76 -2.00 -9.99
C ARG A 187 -1.50 -2.16 -9.13
N VAL A 188 -1.02 -3.39 -9.03
CA VAL A 188 0.26 -3.73 -8.40
C VAL A 188 1.32 -3.89 -9.48
N ASP A 189 2.46 -3.24 -9.30
CA ASP A 189 3.65 -3.41 -10.13
C ASP A 189 4.77 -4.08 -9.33
N LEU A 190 5.66 -4.74 -10.05
CA LEU A 190 6.75 -5.55 -9.55
C LEU A 190 8.07 -5.04 -10.11
N GLY A 191 9.07 -4.89 -9.25
CA GLY A 191 10.46 -4.58 -9.61
C GLY A 191 11.43 -5.35 -8.74
N SER A 192 12.73 -5.16 -8.95
CA SER A 192 13.77 -5.71 -8.05
C SER A 192 14.50 -4.61 -7.28
N LEU A 193 15.03 -4.94 -6.10
CA LEU A 193 15.85 -4.03 -5.31
C LEU A 193 17.04 -3.50 -6.10
N GLU A 194 17.71 -4.38 -6.84
CA GLU A 194 18.89 -4.05 -7.62
C GLU A 194 18.56 -3.06 -8.75
N GLU A 195 17.42 -3.23 -9.42
CA GLU A 195 16.95 -2.28 -10.43
C GLU A 195 16.63 -0.92 -9.82
N VAL A 196 15.93 -0.92 -8.67
CA VAL A 196 15.56 0.32 -7.97
C VAL A 196 16.80 1.08 -7.51
N LEU A 197 17.76 0.41 -6.87
CA LEU A 197 19.01 1.04 -6.43
C LEU A 197 19.79 1.60 -7.62
N GLY A 198 19.91 0.86 -8.72
CA GLY A 198 20.55 1.36 -9.94
C GLY A 198 19.87 2.60 -10.52
N ARG A 199 18.54 2.68 -10.45
CA ARG A 199 17.79 3.89 -10.85
C ARG A 199 18.00 5.05 -9.90
N MET A 200 18.03 4.79 -8.59
CA MET A 200 18.32 5.81 -7.57
C MET A 200 19.73 6.39 -7.73
N GLU A 201 20.73 5.55 -8.03
CA GLU A 201 22.11 5.99 -8.28
C GLU A 201 22.24 6.83 -9.55
N ALA A 202 21.50 6.48 -10.60
CA ALA A 202 21.52 7.20 -11.87
C ALA A 202 20.63 8.47 -11.87
N ASP A 203 19.83 8.69 -10.83
CA ASP A 203 18.87 9.77 -10.77
C ASP A 203 19.50 11.11 -10.38
N ALA A 204 19.91 11.86 -11.39
CA ALA A 204 20.42 13.22 -11.22
C ALA A 204 19.32 14.26 -10.93
N ARG A 205 18.03 13.94 -11.14
CA ARG A 205 16.91 14.89 -11.02
C ARG A 205 16.16 14.78 -9.69
N GLY A 206 16.41 13.74 -8.91
CA GLY A 206 15.73 13.50 -7.63
C GLY A 206 14.30 12.97 -7.78
N GLU A 207 13.95 12.39 -8.93
CA GLU A 207 12.66 11.72 -9.16
C GLU A 207 12.46 10.49 -8.25
N TRP A 208 13.55 9.89 -7.75
CA TRP A 208 13.58 8.75 -6.84
C TRP A 208 13.86 9.14 -5.38
N ALA A 209 13.97 10.43 -5.07
CA ALA A 209 14.26 10.92 -3.72
C ALA A 209 13.12 10.64 -2.71
N ASP A 210 11.89 10.50 -3.20
CA ASP A 210 10.69 10.28 -2.39
C ASP A 210 10.31 8.79 -2.28
N VAL A 211 11.23 7.88 -2.57
CA VAL A 211 11.02 6.43 -2.43
C VAL A 211 11.25 6.00 -0.98
N LEU A 212 10.35 5.15 -0.46
CA LEU A 212 10.47 4.59 0.88
C LEU A 212 10.39 3.06 0.85
N PHE A 213 11.44 2.38 1.30
CA PHE A 213 11.40 0.92 1.45
C PHE A 213 10.63 0.51 2.71
N ILE A 214 9.69 -0.40 2.55
CA ILE A 214 8.88 -0.99 3.62
C ILE A 214 9.35 -2.42 3.88
N PRO A 215 10.01 -2.70 5.02
CA PRO A 215 10.47 -4.04 5.37
C PRO A 215 9.32 -5.04 5.54
N SER A 216 9.58 -6.31 5.27
CA SER A 216 8.61 -7.38 5.52
C SER A 216 8.20 -7.44 6.99
N GLY A 217 6.91 -7.63 7.25
CA GLY A 217 6.31 -7.72 8.57
C GLY A 217 5.92 -6.36 9.18
N THR A 218 6.10 -5.24 8.46
CA THR A 218 5.77 -3.91 8.99
C THR A 218 4.28 -3.77 9.28
N MET A 219 3.42 -4.32 8.42
CA MET A 219 1.96 -4.15 8.57
C MET A 219 1.34 -5.15 9.55
N MET A 220 2.03 -6.23 9.90
CA MET A 220 1.54 -7.25 10.83
C MET A 220 1.82 -6.94 12.31
N VAL A 221 2.81 -6.08 12.62
CA VAL A 221 3.20 -5.74 14.00
C VAL A 221 2.21 -4.79 14.69
N THR A 222 1.43 -4.02 13.93
CA THR A 222 0.46 -3.05 14.46
C THR A 222 -0.78 -3.70 15.10
N GLY A 223 -1.00 -5.00 14.91
CA GLY A 223 -2.10 -5.77 15.52
C GLY A 223 -1.86 -6.25 16.96
N LYS A 224 -0.67 -6.03 17.54
CA LYS A 224 -0.30 -6.53 18.89
C LYS A 224 0.18 -5.41 19.82
N LYS A 225 -0.65 -4.39 20.07
CA LYS A 225 -0.49 -3.51 21.25
C LYS A 225 -1.81 -2.89 21.71
N LYS A 226 -2.63 -3.69 22.37
CA LYS A 226 -3.54 -3.24 23.45
C LYS A 226 -3.58 -4.34 24.50
N GLY A 227 -3.02 -4.05 25.68
CA GLY A 227 -3.02 -4.97 26.81
C GLY A 227 -1.71 -4.94 27.61
N ARG A 228 -1.48 -3.83 28.30
CA ARG A 228 -0.90 -3.83 29.65
C ARG A 228 -1.48 -2.65 30.41
#